data_AF-A0A084ACW2-F1
#
_entry.id   AF-A0A084ACW2-F1
#
_cell.length_a   1.000
_cell.length_b   1.000
_cell.length_c   1.000
_cell.angle_alpha   90.00
_cell.angle_beta   90.00
_cell.angle_gamma   90.00
#
_symmetry.space_group_name_H-M   'P 1'
#
loop_
_entity.id
_entity.type
_entity.pdbx_description
1 polymer ?
#
loop_
_entity_poly.entity_id
_entity_poly.type
_entity_poly.pdbx_seq_one_letter_code
_entity_poly.pdbx_strand_id
1 'polypeptide(L)'
;MTEIKNIIFDWDNTLFPFKEKYWELAHRQLFSEQLGPFTDQELNHFMEEYHEFDELLWPQVHQRQMTIEELREERLRLTLEYFDLEIDEIYLRAFFKNFLNRLFELIEPDEQLIQNLKNLSKKYQLALLSNSGRVEQREKLRRSNVEELFPVYISGETGYLKPDARAFTNLLNKENFKASETLMVGDLLEHDIKPAKDLGLQTAYIGAEKGTIADYEFETIQELFNSL
;
A
#
# COMPACT_ATOMS: atom_id res chain seq x y z
N MET A 1 -5.64 -23.86 19.20
CA MET A 1 -5.35 -22.56 18.57
C MET A 1 -5.62 -21.48 19.60
N THR A 2 -4.71 -20.53 19.77
CA THR A 2 -4.94 -19.36 20.63
C THR A 2 -6.02 -18.49 20.00
N GLU A 3 -6.96 -18.00 20.81
CA GLU A 3 -8.01 -17.09 20.38
C GLU A 3 -7.40 -15.75 19.94
N ILE A 4 -7.72 -15.30 18.73
CA ILE A 4 -7.33 -13.97 18.22
C ILE A 4 -8.12 -12.89 18.94
N LYS A 5 -7.41 -11.87 19.43
CA LYS A 5 -7.99 -10.70 20.11
C LYS A 5 -7.66 -9.39 19.41
N ASN A 6 -6.56 -9.36 18.64
CA ASN A 6 -6.09 -8.15 17.97
C ASN A 6 -5.85 -8.44 16.49
N ILE A 7 -6.10 -7.45 15.63
CA ILE A 7 -5.82 -7.52 14.20
C ILE A 7 -5.03 -6.28 13.80
N ILE A 8 -3.88 -6.50 13.18
CA ILE A 8 -3.07 -5.46 12.55
C ILE A 8 -3.26 -5.59 11.05
N PHE A 9 -3.67 -4.51 10.40
CA PHE A 9 -3.80 -4.45 8.95
C PHE A 9 -2.66 -3.65 8.33
N ASP A 10 -2.16 -4.11 7.19
CA ASP A 10 -1.58 -3.23 6.19
C ASP A 10 -2.67 -2.36 5.51
N TRP A 11 -2.26 -1.27 4.86
CA TRP A 11 -3.16 -0.36 4.15
C TRP A 11 -3.21 -0.61 2.64
N ASP A 12 -2.12 -0.28 1.94
CA ASP A 12 -2.10 -0.18 0.47
C ASP A 12 -2.12 -1.60 -0.13
N ASN A 13 -3.07 -1.85 -1.03
CA ASN A 13 -3.42 -3.15 -1.62
C ASN A 13 -4.01 -4.20 -0.64
N THR A 14 -4.06 -3.91 0.65
CA THR A 14 -4.74 -4.75 1.65
C THR A 14 -6.16 -4.25 1.97
N LEU A 15 -6.28 -3.09 2.62
CA LEU A 15 -7.57 -2.44 2.91
C LEU A 15 -7.96 -1.43 1.83
N PHE A 16 -6.97 -0.88 1.12
CA PHE A 16 -7.12 0.22 0.19
C PHE A 16 -6.57 -0.17 -1.18
N PRO A 17 -7.38 -0.17 -2.26
CA PRO A 17 -6.93 -0.64 -3.58
C PRO A 17 -6.00 0.38 -4.25
N PHE A 18 -4.76 0.48 -3.77
CA PHE A 18 -3.80 1.49 -4.22
C PHE A 18 -3.38 1.24 -5.66
N LYS A 19 -2.73 0.11 -5.97
CA LYS A 19 -2.17 -0.18 -7.30
C LYS A 19 -3.29 -0.30 -8.35
N GLU A 20 -4.28 -1.15 -8.08
CA GLU A 20 -5.32 -1.52 -9.06
C GLU A 20 -6.33 -0.40 -9.37
N LYS A 21 -6.55 0.55 -8.45
CA LYS A 21 -7.53 1.62 -8.63
C LYS A 21 -6.87 2.99 -8.65
N TYR A 22 -6.34 3.44 -7.51
CA TYR A 22 -6.02 4.85 -7.34
C TYR A 22 -4.71 5.27 -8.01
N TRP A 23 -3.69 4.42 -7.97
CA TRP A 23 -2.41 4.63 -8.65
C TRP A 23 -2.60 4.62 -10.16
N GLU A 24 -3.32 3.62 -10.69
CA GLU A 24 -3.58 3.47 -12.13
C GLU A 24 -4.40 4.65 -12.67
N LEU A 25 -5.51 4.98 -12.01
CA LEU A 25 -6.40 6.05 -12.45
C LEU A 25 -5.74 7.42 -12.37
N ALA A 26 -4.97 7.70 -11.32
CA ALA A 26 -4.30 8.99 -11.18
C ALA A 26 -3.22 9.21 -12.24
N HIS A 27 -2.42 8.18 -12.54
CA HIS A 27 -1.43 8.26 -13.63
C HIS A 27 -2.11 8.47 -14.98
N ARG A 28 -3.13 7.67 -15.30
CA ARG A 28 -3.88 7.81 -16.56
C ARG A 28 -4.45 9.21 -16.76
N GLN A 29 -5.10 9.77 -15.74
CA GLN A 29 -5.63 11.13 -15.84
C GLN A 29 -4.52 12.17 -15.99
N LEU A 30 -3.42 12.03 -15.24
CA LEU A 30 -2.31 12.97 -15.29
C LEU A 30 -1.62 12.95 -16.65
N PHE A 31 -1.37 11.78 -17.23
CA PHE A 31 -0.73 11.63 -18.53
C PHE A 31 -1.61 12.18 -19.66
N SER A 32 -2.91 11.84 -19.68
CA SER A 32 -3.85 12.37 -20.67
C SER A 32 -4.01 13.90 -20.60
N GLU A 33 -3.92 14.49 -19.41
CA GLU A 33 -4.04 15.94 -19.25
C GLU A 33 -2.75 16.69 -19.59
N GLN A 34 -1.58 16.11 -19.32
CA GLN A 34 -0.32 16.85 -19.29
C GLN A 34 0.70 16.46 -20.36
N LEU A 35 0.67 15.22 -20.87
CA LEU A 35 1.61 14.76 -21.90
C LEU A 35 1.00 14.79 -23.30
N GLY A 36 -0.33 14.81 -23.40
CA GLY A 36 -1.04 15.01 -24.65
C GLY A 36 -2.33 14.21 -24.72
N PRO A 37 -3.19 14.52 -25.69
CA PRO A 37 -4.37 13.71 -25.92
C PRO A 37 -3.94 12.34 -26.45
N PHE A 38 -3.85 11.36 -25.57
CA PHE A 38 -3.76 9.97 -25.96
C PHE A 38 -5.14 9.47 -26.38
N THR A 39 -5.19 8.64 -27.42
CA THR A 39 -6.28 7.67 -27.57
C THR A 39 -6.21 6.64 -26.44
N ASP A 40 -7.32 5.94 -26.17
CA ASP A 40 -7.34 4.87 -25.15
C ASP A 40 -6.27 3.80 -25.42
N GLN A 41 -6.01 3.48 -26.69
CA GLN A 41 -5.00 2.50 -27.07
C GLN A 41 -3.57 3.00 -26.77
N GLU A 42 -3.27 4.26 -27.08
CA GLU A 42 -1.95 4.85 -26.80
C GLU A 42 -1.72 4.96 -25.29
N LEU A 43 -2.74 5.37 -24.51
CA LEU A 43 -2.63 5.46 -23.07
C LEU A 43 -2.45 4.08 -22.42
N ASN A 44 -3.14 3.05 -22.93
CA ASN A 44 -2.95 1.68 -22.46
C ASN A 44 -1.50 1.23 -22.69
N HIS A 45 -0.98 1.42 -23.89
CA HIS A 45 0.40 1.07 -24.20
C HIS A 45 1.40 1.87 -23.36
N PHE A 46 1.14 3.16 -23.14
CA PHE A 46 1.95 3.99 -22.25
C PHE A 46 1.99 3.45 -20.82
N MET A 47 0.84 3.09 -20.27
CA MET A 47 0.74 2.52 -18.92
C MET A 47 1.39 1.13 -18.84
N GLU A 48 1.27 0.29 -19.86
CA GLU A 48 1.94 -1.01 -19.92
C GLU A 48 3.46 -0.86 -19.78
N GLU A 49 4.09 0.01 -20.57
CA GLU A 49 5.53 0.26 -20.47
C GLU A 49 5.91 0.91 -19.12
N TYR A 50 5.07 1.81 -18.61
CA TYR A 50 5.27 2.42 -17.29
C TYR A 50 5.28 1.36 -16.16
N HIS A 51 4.44 0.33 -16.25
CA HIS A 51 4.45 -0.82 -15.32
C HIS A 51 5.68 -1.70 -15.50
N GLU A 52 6.08 -2.00 -16.74
CA GLU A 52 7.29 -2.79 -17.01
C GLU A 52 8.54 -2.11 -16.43
N PHE A 53 8.66 -0.79 -16.58
CA PHE A 53 9.75 -0.03 -15.96
C PHE A 53 9.64 0.02 -14.42
N ASP A 54 8.44 0.03 -13.83
CA ASP A 54 8.28 -0.08 -12.37
C ASP A 54 8.88 -1.40 -11.85
N GLU A 55 8.47 -2.53 -12.44
CA GLU A 55 8.91 -3.86 -12.06
C GLU A 55 10.42 -4.07 -12.31
N LEU A 56 10.96 -3.47 -13.37
CA LEU A 56 12.40 -3.48 -13.67
C LEU A 56 13.25 -2.80 -12.58
N LEU A 57 12.74 -1.74 -11.95
CA LEU A 57 13.49 -0.88 -11.03
C LEU A 57 13.40 -1.34 -9.57
N TRP A 58 12.30 -1.98 -9.16
CA TRP A 58 12.09 -2.46 -7.78
C TRP A 58 13.23 -3.31 -7.20
N PRO A 59 13.87 -4.23 -7.94
CA PRO A 59 15.02 -4.99 -7.45
C PRO A 59 16.17 -4.10 -6.92
N GLN A 60 16.37 -2.91 -7.51
CA GLN A 60 17.41 -1.97 -7.10
C GLN A 60 17.06 -1.30 -5.76
N VAL A 61 15.77 -1.02 -5.53
CA VAL A 61 15.27 -0.49 -4.25
C VAL A 61 15.45 -1.53 -3.14
N HIS A 62 15.11 -2.80 -3.41
CA HIS A 62 15.32 -3.88 -2.44
C HIS A 62 16.79 -4.09 -2.08
N GLN A 63 17.70 -3.88 -3.05
CA GLN A 63 19.14 -3.95 -2.84
C GLN A 63 19.74 -2.67 -2.24
N ARG A 64 18.91 -1.66 -1.93
CA ARG A 64 19.33 -0.33 -1.41
C ARG A 64 20.28 0.42 -2.34
N GLN A 65 20.21 0.11 -3.64
CA GLN A 65 20.97 0.80 -4.70
C GLN A 65 20.21 2.01 -5.24
N MET A 66 18.90 2.06 -4.98
CA MET A 66 17.98 3.10 -5.42
C MET A 66 17.00 3.40 -4.28
N THR A 67 16.66 4.67 -4.11
CA THR A 67 15.57 5.13 -3.23
C THR A 67 14.22 5.03 -3.96
N ILE A 68 13.11 5.09 -3.22
CA ILE A 68 11.78 5.06 -3.84
C ILE A 68 11.54 6.33 -4.67
N GLU A 69 12.10 7.46 -4.24
CA GLU A 69 12.08 8.72 -4.97
C GLU A 69 12.79 8.61 -6.31
N GLU A 70 14.01 8.04 -6.32
CA GLU A 70 14.77 7.80 -7.55
C GLU A 70 14.03 6.82 -8.48
N LEU A 71 13.41 5.76 -7.95
CA LEU A 71 12.59 4.84 -8.76
C LEU A 71 11.44 5.58 -9.45
N ARG A 72 10.74 6.48 -8.74
CA ARG A 72 9.60 7.23 -9.29
C ARG A 72 10.03 8.15 -10.43
N GLU A 73 11.15 8.85 -10.26
CA GLU A 73 11.71 9.74 -11.29
C GLU A 73 12.22 8.94 -12.50
N GLU A 74 12.99 7.89 -12.24
CA GLU A 74 13.60 7.06 -13.28
C GLU A 74 12.55 6.31 -14.11
N ARG A 75 11.51 5.74 -13.47
CA ARG A 75 10.38 5.09 -14.17
C ARG A 75 9.74 6.05 -15.16
N LEU A 76 9.45 7.28 -14.73
CA LEU A 76 8.88 8.28 -15.61
C LEU A 76 9.84 8.64 -16.74
N ARG A 77 11.13 8.85 -16.44
CA ARG A 77 12.15 9.18 -17.44
C ARG A 77 12.26 8.10 -18.51
N LEU A 78 12.41 6.83 -18.12
CA LEU A 78 12.51 5.70 -19.04
C LEU A 78 11.27 5.57 -19.93
N THR A 79 10.08 5.78 -19.36
CA THR A 79 8.83 5.72 -20.12
C THR A 79 8.77 6.84 -21.15
N LEU A 80 9.11 8.08 -20.77
CA LEU A 80 9.10 9.21 -21.71
C LEU A 80 10.12 9.03 -22.83
N GLU A 81 11.31 8.51 -22.53
CA GLU A 81 12.33 8.18 -23.52
C GLU A 81 11.86 7.09 -24.49
N TYR A 82 11.14 6.08 -24.00
CA TYR A 82 10.58 5.03 -24.85
C TYR A 82 9.59 5.56 -25.91
N PHE A 83 8.83 6.59 -25.55
CA PHE A 83 7.84 7.23 -26.45
C PHE A 83 8.37 8.46 -27.19
N ASP A 84 9.67 8.74 -27.13
CA ASP A 84 10.29 9.94 -27.71
C ASP A 84 9.61 11.26 -27.25
N LEU A 85 9.16 11.31 -25.99
CA LEU A 85 8.48 12.47 -25.40
C LEU A 85 9.47 13.34 -24.61
N GLU A 86 9.65 14.58 -25.07
CA GLU A 86 10.44 15.58 -24.35
C GLU A 86 9.56 16.38 -23.37
N ILE A 87 9.97 16.40 -22.10
CA ILE A 87 9.35 17.22 -21.05
C ILE A 87 10.39 18.13 -20.40
N ASP A 88 9.92 19.23 -19.79
CA ASP A 88 10.77 20.08 -18.96
C ASP A 88 11.19 19.34 -17.67
N GLU A 89 12.44 19.52 -17.24
CA GLU A 89 12.95 19.03 -15.96
C GLU A 89 12.10 19.51 -14.76
N ILE A 90 11.49 20.70 -14.87
CA ILE A 90 10.52 21.21 -13.89
C ILE A 90 9.32 20.26 -13.76
N TYR A 91 8.84 19.73 -14.88
CA TYR A 91 7.74 18.76 -14.87
C TYR A 91 8.17 17.48 -14.18
N LEU A 92 9.33 16.91 -14.56
CA LEU A 92 9.85 15.66 -13.99
C LEU A 92 9.91 15.74 -12.45
N ARG A 93 10.47 16.84 -11.93
CA ARG A 93 10.58 17.08 -10.47
C ARG A 93 9.24 17.32 -9.79
N ALA A 94 8.27 17.92 -10.49
CA ALA A 94 6.93 18.19 -9.95
C ALA A 94 5.97 17.00 -10.11
N PHE A 95 6.30 16.03 -10.96
CA PHE A 95 5.40 14.98 -11.40
C PHE A 95 4.81 14.21 -10.23
N PHE A 96 5.67 13.72 -9.32
CA PHE A 96 5.21 12.91 -8.20
C PHE A 96 4.24 13.68 -7.28
N LYS A 97 4.50 14.97 -7.06
CA LYS A 97 3.57 15.83 -6.32
C LYS A 97 2.23 15.98 -7.04
N ASN A 98 2.25 16.17 -8.36
CA ASN A 98 1.02 16.27 -9.16
C ASN A 98 0.25 14.94 -9.14
N PHE A 99 0.94 13.81 -9.26
CA PHE A 99 0.38 12.48 -9.10
C PHE A 99 -0.30 12.31 -7.75
N LEU A 100 0.37 12.65 -6.64
CA LEU A 100 -0.23 12.55 -5.31
C LEU A 100 -1.47 13.43 -5.17
N ASN A 101 -1.43 14.67 -5.65
CA ASN A 101 -2.60 15.55 -5.62
C ASN A 101 -3.78 14.94 -6.37
N ARG A 102 -3.54 14.42 -7.58
CA ARG A 102 -4.58 13.77 -8.37
C ARG A 102 -5.10 12.50 -7.68
N LEU A 103 -4.20 11.69 -7.14
CA LEU A 103 -4.57 10.50 -6.37
C LEU A 103 -5.49 10.86 -5.21
N PHE A 104 -5.14 11.90 -4.43
CA PHE A 104 -5.96 12.35 -3.30
C PHE A 104 -7.34 12.87 -3.75
N GLU A 105 -7.42 13.57 -4.88
CA GLU A 105 -8.71 14.02 -5.45
C GLU A 105 -9.65 12.86 -5.81
N LEU A 106 -9.08 11.71 -6.18
CA LEU A 106 -9.84 10.52 -6.57
C LEU A 106 -10.30 9.66 -5.40
N ILE A 107 -9.73 9.83 -4.19
CA ILE A 107 -10.08 9.00 -3.04
C ILE A 107 -11.50 9.32 -2.58
N GLU A 108 -12.34 8.30 -2.60
CA GLU A 108 -13.67 8.30 -2.03
C GLU A 108 -13.74 7.31 -0.85
N PRO A 109 -14.47 7.64 0.23
CA PRO A 109 -14.73 6.70 1.31
C PRO A 109 -15.44 5.44 0.82
N ASP A 110 -14.95 4.28 1.26
CA ASP A 110 -15.64 3.00 1.07
C ASP A 110 -16.49 2.71 2.32
N GLU A 111 -17.79 2.99 2.22
CA GLU A 111 -18.74 2.80 3.32
C GLU A 111 -18.85 1.33 3.76
N GLN A 112 -18.65 0.37 2.85
CA GLN A 112 -18.67 -1.05 3.18
C GLN A 112 -17.43 -1.41 4.00
N LEU A 113 -16.25 -0.96 3.58
CA LEU A 113 -15.00 -1.13 4.34
C LEU A 113 -15.11 -0.52 5.74
N ILE A 114 -15.57 0.73 5.84
CA ILE A 114 -15.76 1.42 7.12
C ILE A 114 -16.69 0.63 8.04
N GLN A 115 -17.81 0.12 7.50
CA GLN A 115 -18.77 -0.65 8.27
C GLN A 115 -18.22 -2.00 8.72
N ASN A 116 -17.42 -2.67 7.88
CA ASN A 116 -16.73 -3.90 8.23
C ASN A 116 -15.73 -3.68 9.36
N LEU A 117 -14.89 -2.64 9.27
CA LEU A 117 -13.93 -2.27 10.31
C LEU A 117 -14.62 -1.93 11.64
N LYS A 118 -15.73 -1.18 11.59
CA LYS A 118 -16.57 -0.88 12.78
C LYS A 118 -17.23 -2.11 13.38
N ASN A 119 -17.54 -3.13 12.58
CA ASN A 119 -18.10 -4.38 13.09
C ASN A 119 -17.02 -5.25 13.73
N LEU A 120 -15.85 -5.36 13.09
CA LEU A 120 -14.71 -6.07 13.65
C LEU A 120 -14.21 -5.46 14.97
N SER A 121 -14.23 -4.12 15.09
CA SER A 121 -13.79 -3.44 16.32
C SER A 121 -14.66 -3.73 17.55
N LYS A 122 -15.84 -4.33 17.37
CA LYS A 122 -16.68 -4.81 18.49
C LYS A 122 -16.13 -6.08 19.14
N LYS A 123 -15.30 -6.84 18.42
CA LYS A 123 -14.76 -8.15 18.85
C LYS A 123 -13.24 -8.15 18.98
N TYR A 124 -12.55 -7.36 18.15
CA TYR A 124 -11.10 -7.31 18.10
C TYR A 124 -10.58 -5.88 18.33
N GLN A 125 -9.40 -5.77 18.92
CA GLN A 125 -8.66 -4.51 18.89
C GLN A 125 -7.96 -4.39 17.54
N LEU A 126 -8.20 -3.28 16.83
CA LEU A 126 -7.67 -3.07 15.49
C LEU A 126 -6.50 -2.10 15.54
N ALA A 127 -5.52 -2.26 14.65
CA ALA A 127 -4.48 -1.29 14.39
C ALA A 127 -4.05 -1.34 12.92
N LEU A 128 -3.40 -0.26 12.45
CA LEU A 128 -2.81 -0.19 11.12
C LEU A 128 -1.29 -0.09 11.21
N LEU A 129 -0.58 -0.83 10.36
CA LEU A 129 0.87 -0.76 10.20
C LEU A 129 1.22 -0.60 8.72
N SER A 130 1.64 0.60 8.31
CA SER A 130 1.84 0.95 6.89
C SER A 130 3.25 1.50 6.61
N ASN A 131 3.83 1.03 5.49
CA ASN A 131 5.09 1.51 4.95
C ASN A 131 4.87 2.65 3.95
N SER A 132 4.80 3.86 4.46
CA SER A 132 4.53 5.03 3.61
C SER A 132 5.09 6.32 4.21
N GLY A 133 5.17 7.35 3.37
CA GLY A 133 5.46 8.71 3.82
C GLY A 133 4.34 9.25 4.70
N ARG A 134 4.70 9.98 5.76
CA ARG A 134 3.76 10.54 6.74
C ARG A 134 2.59 11.29 6.10
N VAL A 135 2.91 12.26 5.23
CA VAL A 135 1.91 13.16 4.63
C VAL A 135 0.98 12.39 3.69
N GLU A 136 1.55 11.51 2.86
CA GLU A 136 0.80 10.69 1.91
C GLU A 136 -0.22 9.82 2.61
N GLN A 137 0.22 9.04 3.60
CA GLN A 137 -0.63 8.06 4.25
C GLN A 137 -1.71 8.71 5.13
N ARG A 138 -1.38 9.80 5.82
CA ARG A 138 -2.38 10.56 6.60
C ARG A 138 -3.47 11.11 5.69
N GLU A 139 -3.11 11.66 4.54
CA GLU A 139 -4.10 12.19 3.60
C GLU A 139 -4.97 11.06 2.99
N LYS A 140 -4.40 9.90 2.65
CA LYS A 140 -5.17 8.71 2.22
C LYS A 140 -6.20 8.32 3.28
N LEU A 141 -5.78 8.15 4.54
CA LEU A 141 -6.66 7.74 5.64
C LEU A 141 -7.76 8.76 5.94
N ARG A 142 -7.42 10.05 5.92
CA ARG A 142 -8.37 11.16 6.14
C ARG A 142 -9.43 11.17 5.06
N ARG A 143 -9.05 11.03 3.79
CA ARG A 143 -9.99 11.02 2.65
C ARG A 143 -10.82 9.75 2.57
N SER A 144 -10.28 8.63 3.05
CA SER A 144 -11.04 7.38 3.18
C SER A 144 -11.95 7.33 4.41
N ASN A 145 -11.99 8.37 5.26
CA ASN A 145 -12.79 8.42 6.50
C ASN A 145 -12.50 7.26 7.49
N VAL A 146 -11.27 6.75 7.52
CA VAL A 146 -10.87 5.65 8.42
C VAL A 146 -9.86 6.06 9.49
N GLU A 147 -9.30 7.28 9.41
CA GLU A 147 -8.19 7.71 10.26
C GLU A 147 -8.45 7.58 11.76
N GLU A 148 -9.69 7.78 12.20
CA GLU A 148 -10.08 7.75 13.62
C GLU A 148 -10.59 6.37 14.09
N LEU A 149 -10.62 5.35 13.23
CA LEU A 149 -11.21 4.04 13.58
C LEU A 149 -10.30 3.18 14.46
N PHE A 150 -8.99 3.37 14.39
CA PHE A 150 -8.00 2.59 15.13
C PHE A 150 -6.64 3.31 15.20
N PRO A 151 -5.74 2.90 16.12
CA PRO A 151 -4.36 3.35 16.13
C PRO A 151 -3.65 3.09 14.80
N VAL A 152 -2.91 4.09 14.32
CA VAL A 152 -2.24 4.09 13.02
C VAL A 152 -0.74 4.26 13.21
N TYR A 153 0.05 3.34 12.65
CA TYR A 153 1.50 3.32 12.68
C TYR A 153 2.05 3.44 11.26
N ILE A 154 2.63 4.62 10.97
CA ILE A 154 3.18 4.95 9.65
C ILE A 154 4.70 4.96 9.76
N SER A 155 5.39 4.28 8.85
CA SER A 155 6.87 4.22 8.88
C SER A 155 7.51 5.62 8.83
N GLY A 156 6.97 6.54 8.03
CA GLY A 156 7.40 7.94 7.99
C GLY A 156 7.14 8.77 9.26
N GLU A 157 6.36 8.26 10.23
CA GLU A 157 6.17 8.86 11.55
C GLU A 157 7.03 8.18 12.62
N THR A 158 7.16 6.85 12.54
CA THR A 158 7.82 6.04 13.56
C THR A 158 9.32 5.84 13.33
N GLY A 159 9.78 5.98 12.08
CA GLY A 159 11.14 5.66 11.66
C GLY A 159 11.42 4.17 11.47
N TYR A 160 10.41 3.31 11.63
CA TYR A 160 10.53 1.86 11.44
C TYR A 160 9.64 1.40 10.28
N LEU A 161 10.25 0.87 9.23
CA LEU A 161 9.55 0.25 8.10
C LEU A 161 9.55 -1.26 8.23
N LYS A 162 8.45 -1.91 7.85
CA LYS A 162 8.43 -3.33 7.54
C LYS A 162 9.47 -3.63 6.43
N PRO A 163 10.22 -4.75 6.44
CA PRO A 163 10.09 -5.91 7.33
C PRO A 163 10.88 -5.80 8.66
N ASP A 164 11.37 -4.62 9.04
CA ASP A 164 12.07 -4.47 10.30
C ASP A 164 11.15 -4.85 11.48
N ALA A 165 11.57 -5.82 12.29
CA ALA A 165 10.83 -6.28 13.47
C ALA A 165 10.43 -5.13 14.41
N ARG A 166 11.21 -4.03 14.44
CA ARG A 166 10.91 -2.85 15.24
C ARG A 166 9.58 -2.20 14.86
N ALA A 167 9.15 -2.27 13.60
CA ALA A 167 7.86 -1.76 13.15
C ALA A 167 6.71 -2.46 13.88
N PHE A 168 6.77 -3.79 13.96
CA PHE A 168 5.80 -4.63 14.66
C PHE A 168 5.91 -4.48 16.18
N THR A 169 7.10 -4.62 16.76
CA THR A 169 7.26 -4.59 18.22
C THR A 169 6.92 -3.22 18.82
N ASN A 170 7.15 -2.13 18.08
CA ASN A 170 6.73 -0.79 18.51
C ASN A 170 5.21 -0.70 18.67
N LEU A 171 4.45 -1.18 17.68
CA LEU A 171 2.99 -1.24 17.73
C LEU A 171 2.52 -2.16 18.85
N LEU A 172 3.02 -3.40 18.90
CA LEU A 172 2.63 -4.38 19.92
C LEU A 172 2.83 -3.86 21.34
N ASN A 173 3.96 -3.21 21.60
CA ASN A 173 4.27 -2.66 22.92
C ASN A 173 3.38 -1.47 23.28
N LYS A 174 3.12 -0.55 22.35
CA LYS A 174 2.29 0.63 22.62
C LYS A 174 0.82 0.30 22.81
N GLU A 175 0.30 -0.65 22.04
CA GLU A 175 -1.09 -1.12 22.15
C GLU A 175 -1.27 -2.26 23.16
N ASN A 176 -0.17 -2.72 23.79
CA ASN A 176 -0.14 -3.86 24.72
C ASN A 176 -0.74 -5.15 24.11
N PHE A 177 -0.48 -5.38 22.84
CA PHE A 177 -0.88 -6.58 22.11
C PHE A 177 0.11 -7.72 22.35
N LYS A 178 -0.41 -8.92 22.63
CA LYS A 178 0.41 -10.14 22.66
C LYS A 178 0.49 -10.75 21.28
N ALA A 179 1.71 -10.96 20.77
CA ALA A 179 1.95 -11.57 19.46
C ALA A 179 1.10 -12.83 19.21
N SER A 180 1.07 -13.75 20.18
CA SER A 180 0.33 -15.02 20.09
C SER A 180 -1.21 -14.90 19.98
N GLU A 181 -1.76 -13.71 20.26
CA GLU A 181 -3.20 -13.38 20.19
C GLU A 181 -3.48 -12.35 19.07
N THR A 182 -2.49 -12.04 18.23
CA THR A 182 -2.57 -11.01 17.19
C THR A 182 -2.47 -11.63 15.80
N LEU A 183 -3.35 -11.20 14.91
CA LEU A 183 -3.33 -11.51 13.48
C LEU A 183 -2.73 -10.33 12.71
N MET A 184 -1.71 -10.57 11.89
CA MET A 184 -1.25 -9.63 10.87
C MET A 184 -1.93 -9.95 9.54
N VAL A 185 -2.51 -8.94 8.89
CA VAL A 185 -3.18 -9.03 7.59
C VAL A 185 -2.45 -8.12 6.61
N GLY A 186 -1.97 -8.66 5.49
CA GLY A 186 -1.26 -7.89 4.48
C GLY A 186 -1.12 -8.60 3.14
N ASP A 187 -0.72 -7.87 2.11
CA ASP A 187 -0.53 -8.36 0.74
C ASP A 187 0.94 -8.65 0.40
N LEU A 188 1.90 -8.22 1.22
CA LEU A 188 3.33 -8.44 0.93
C LEU A 188 3.90 -9.55 1.82
N LEU A 189 4.20 -10.71 1.23
CA LEU A 189 4.77 -11.85 1.96
C LEU A 189 6.05 -11.48 2.75
N GLU A 190 6.98 -10.78 2.10
CA GLU A 190 8.26 -10.44 2.72
C GLU A 190 8.17 -9.30 3.73
N HIS A 191 7.16 -8.42 3.63
CA HIS A 191 7.05 -7.22 4.48
C HIS A 191 6.05 -7.39 5.61
N ASP A 192 4.93 -8.05 5.36
CA ASP A 192 3.84 -8.23 6.32
C ASP A 192 3.89 -9.60 6.99
N ILE A 193 3.95 -10.64 6.17
CA ILE A 193 3.69 -12.01 6.62
C ILE A 193 4.91 -12.62 7.29
N LYS A 194 6.03 -12.69 6.59
CA LYS A 194 7.27 -13.29 7.08
C LYS A 194 7.72 -12.70 8.43
N PRO A 195 7.91 -11.37 8.58
CA PRO A 195 8.36 -10.80 9.84
C PRO A 195 7.33 -10.93 10.98
N ALA A 196 6.03 -10.87 10.69
CA ALA A 196 5.00 -11.11 11.70
C ALA A 196 5.04 -12.56 12.21
N LYS A 197 5.19 -13.53 11.29
CA LYS A 197 5.31 -14.95 11.63
C LYS A 197 6.58 -15.24 12.43
N ASP A 198 7.71 -14.63 12.05
CA ASP A 198 8.98 -14.73 12.78
C ASP A 198 8.87 -14.18 14.23
N LEU A 199 7.92 -13.26 14.48
CA LEU A 199 7.60 -12.72 15.81
C LEU A 199 6.51 -13.50 16.56
N GLY A 200 5.95 -14.56 15.96
CA GLY A 200 4.93 -15.41 16.57
C GLY A 200 3.50 -14.88 16.47
N LEU A 201 3.23 -13.95 15.55
CA LEU A 201 1.87 -13.56 15.19
C LEU A 201 1.26 -14.64 14.28
N GLN A 202 -0.07 -14.73 14.30
CA GLN A 202 -0.79 -15.39 13.21
C GLN A 202 -0.81 -14.45 12.00
N THR A 203 -0.91 -15.01 10.80
CA THR A 203 -0.79 -14.26 9.55
C THR A 203 -1.88 -14.62 8.55
N ALA A 204 -2.49 -13.61 7.95
CA ALA A 204 -3.41 -13.76 6.83
C ALA A 204 -2.89 -12.97 5.62
N TYR A 205 -2.59 -13.69 4.54
CA TYR A 205 -2.19 -13.12 3.26
C TYR A 205 -3.43 -12.75 2.43
N ILE A 206 -3.44 -11.54 1.87
CA ILE A 206 -4.43 -11.09 0.89
C ILE A 206 -3.76 -11.05 -0.49
N GLY A 207 -4.17 -11.96 -1.38
CA GLY A 207 -3.67 -11.99 -2.75
C GLY A 207 -3.90 -13.32 -3.46
N ALA A 208 -3.46 -13.38 -4.72
CA ALA A 208 -3.73 -14.52 -5.60
C ALA A 208 -2.79 -15.73 -5.36
N GLU A 209 -1.61 -15.51 -4.77
CA GLU A 209 -0.65 -16.58 -4.51
C GLU A 209 -1.21 -17.61 -3.51
N LYS A 210 -0.98 -18.90 -3.77
CA LYS A 210 -1.45 -20.00 -2.93
C LYS A 210 -0.30 -20.85 -2.42
N GLY A 211 -0.44 -21.43 -1.24
CA GLY A 211 0.59 -22.28 -0.64
C GLY A 211 1.82 -21.48 -0.17
N THR A 212 1.56 -20.23 0.21
CA THR A 212 2.51 -19.29 0.79
C THR A 212 2.91 -19.71 2.20
N ILE A 213 3.74 -18.89 2.83
CA ILE A 213 4.13 -19.06 4.23
C ILE A 213 3.07 -18.59 5.24
N ALA A 214 1.96 -17.97 4.81
CA ALA A 214 0.93 -17.45 5.70
C ALA A 214 0.17 -18.58 6.42
N ASP A 215 -0.47 -18.26 7.55
CA ASP A 215 -1.34 -19.24 8.25
C ASP A 215 -2.72 -19.33 7.58
N TYR A 216 -3.18 -18.22 6.99
CA TYR A 216 -4.41 -18.12 6.22
C TYR A 216 -4.17 -17.36 4.92
N GLU A 217 -4.92 -17.70 3.87
CA GLU A 217 -4.82 -17.09 2.55
C GLU A 217 -6.22 -16.74 2.06
N PHE A 218 -6.39 -15.50 1.59
CA PHE A 218 -7.63 -15.00 1.02
C PHE A 218 -7.30 -14.24 -0.26
N GLU A 219 -8.16 -14.33 -1.27
CA GLU A 219 -7.92 -13.56 -2.51
C GLU A 219 -8.28 -12.10 -2.32
N THR A 220 -9.23 -11.82 -1.43
CA THR A 220 -9.68 -10.46 -1.14
C THR A 220 -9.90 -10.25 0.35
N ILE A 221 -9.80 -8.99 0.77
CA ILE A 221 -10.11 -8.59 2.15
C ILE A 221 -11.55 -8.93 2.55
N GLN A 222 -12.49 -8.91 1.61
CA GLN A 222 -13.89 -9.22 1.89
C GLN A 222 -14.09 -10.70 2.27
N GLU A 223 -13.30 -11.61 1.70
CA GLU A 223 -13.32 -13.02 2.10
C GLU A 223 -12.84 -13.20 3.55
N LEU A 224 -11.76 -12.50 3.94
CA LEU A 224 -11.31 -12.48 5.32
C LEU A 224 -12.40 -11.95 6.25
N PHE A 225 -13.04 -10.82 5.92
CA PHE A 225 -14.12 -10.25 6.73
C PHE A 225 -15.30 -11.21 6.92
N ASN A 226 -15.64 -12.02 5.92
CA ASN A 226 -16.69 -13.02 6.02
C ASN A 226 -16.31 -14.22 6.92
N SER A 227 -15.03 -14.40 7.22
CA SER A 227 -14.51 -15.51 8.02
C SER A 227 -14.36 -15.19 9.52
N LEU A 228 -14.40 -13.91 9.91
CA LEU A 228 -14.08 -13.41 11.27
C LEU A 228 -15.30 -13.14 12.17
#